data_AF-A0AAW5AZ24-F1
#
_entry.id   AF-A0AAW5AZ24-F1
#
_cell.length_a   1.000
_cell.length_b   1.000
_cell.length_c   1.000
_cell.angle_alpha   90.00
_cell.angle_beta   90.00
_cell.angle_gamma   90.00
#
_symmetry.space_group_name_H-M   'P 1'
#
loop_
_entity.id
_entity.type
_entity.pdbx_description
1 polymer ?
#
loop_
_entity_poly.entity_id
_entity_poly.type
_entity_poly.pdbx_seq_one_letter_code
_entity_poly.pdbx_strand_id
1 'polypeptide(L)' 'MSDDYMAMNEIMSNMGFKHRTSFRKNYFLPALEDGAIEPMYPEQPNHPKQKYRLTELAKEWIKDNSDHSKE' A
#
# COMPACT_ATOMS: atom_id res chain seq x y z
N MET A 1 1.95 -1.63 18.56
CA MET A 1 0.64 -1.78 17.90
C MET A 1 0.41 -0.53 17.07
N SER A 2 0.94 -0.50 15.85
CA SER A 2 0.72 0.62 14.94
C SER A 2 -0.17 0.09 13.85
N ASP A 3 -1.42 0.52 13.86
CA ASP A 3 -2.44 0.22 12.86
C ASP A 3 -1.95 0.78 11.52
N ASP A 4 -1.27 -0.05 10.72
CA ASP A 4 -0.58 0.27 9.45
C ASP A 4 -1.55 0.64 8.31
N TYR A 5 -2.79 0.97 8.66
CA TYR A 5 -3.84 1.27 7.71
C TYR A 5 -3.84 2.75 7.35
N MET A 6 -3.55 3.03 6.09
CA MET A 6 -3.53 4.37 5.51
C MET A 6 -4.57 4.48 4.40
N ALA A 7 -5.19 5.65 4.26
CA ALA A 7 -6.02 5.92 3.09
C ALA A 7 -5.15 6.04 1.83
N MET A 8 -5.68 5.71 0.65
CA MET A 8 -4.92 5.80 -0.62
C MET A 8 -4.32 7.21 -0.84
N ASN A 9 -4.99 8.27 -0.38
CA ASN A 9 -4.45 9.63 -0.46
C ASN A 9 -3.23 9.84 0.44
N GLU A 10 -3.23 9.27 1.65
CA GLU A 10 -2.09 9.39 2.58
C GLU A 10 -0.89 8.62 2.03
N ILE A 11 -1.11 7.42 1.50
CA ILE A 11 -0.05 6.62 0.83
C ILE A 11 0.54 7.41 -0.35
N MET A 12 -0.32 7.97 -1.20
CA MET A 12 0.08 8.79 -2.34
C MET A 12 0.93 9.99 -1.90
N SER A 13 0.46 10.73 -0.89
CA SER A 13 1.15 11.91 -0.36
C SER A 13 2.49 11.56 0.29
N ASN A 14 2.56 10.44 1.02
CA ASN A 14 3.80 9.96 1.64
C ASN A 14 4.85 9.55 0.59
N MET A 15 4.41 9.04 -0.55
CA MET A 15 5.26 8.73 -1.70
C MET A 15 5.59 9.96 -2.57
N GLY A 16 5.08 11.15 -2.23
CA GLY A 16 5.35 12.40 -2.96
C GLY A 16 4.57 12.56 -4.27
N PHE A 17 3.56 11.73 -4.53
CA PHE A 17 2.74 11.83 -5.74
C PHE A 17 1.69 12.94 -5.61
N LYS A 18 1.52 13.72 -6.69
CA LYS A 18 0.54 14.81 -6.76
C LYS A 18 -0.77 14.42 -7.45
N HIS A 19 -0.73 13.41 -8.34
CA HIS A 19 -1.84 13.09 -9.23
C HIS A 19 -2.49 11.75 -8.90
N ARG A 20 -3.67 11.80 -8.28
CA ARG A 20 -4.42 10.63 -7.77
C ARG A 20 -4.71 9.58 -8.82
N THR A 21 -5.20 9.97 -10.00
CA THR A 21 -5.57 9.00 -11.06
C THR A 21 -4.35 8.25 -11.57
N SER A 22 -3.22 8.96 -11.73
CA SER A 22 -1.97 8.35 -12.20
C SER A 22 -1.40 7.41 -11.13
N PHE A 23 -1.35 7.86 -9.87
CA PHE A 23 -0.93 7.03 -8.75
C PHE A 23 -1.76 5.76 -8.64
N ARG A 24 -3.09 5.91 -8.74
CA ARG A 24 -4.01 4.78 -8.65
C ARG A 24 -3.74 3.74 -9.73
N LYS A 25 -3.63 4.15 -10.98
CA LYS A 25 -3.50 3.23 -12.13
C LYS A 25 -2.11 2.59 -12.20
N ASN A 26 -1.06 3.36 -11.93
CA ASN A 26 0.31 2.94 -12.21
C ASN A 26 1.01 2.28 -11.02
N TYR A 27 0.54 2.52 -9.79
CA TYR A 27 1.20 2.04 -8.58
C TYR A 27 0.23 1.32 -7.65
N PHE A 28 -0.91 1.93 -7.36
CA PHE A 28 -1.82 1.41 -6.35
C PHE A 28 -2.56 0.13 -6.78
N LEU A 29 -3.21 0.14 -7.96
CA LEU A 29 -3.92 -1.03 -8.47
C LEU A 29 -2.96 -2.20 -8.73
N PRO A 30 -1.80 -2.01 -9.38
CA PRO A 30 -0.81 -3.09 -9.52
C PRO A 30 -0.39 -3.69 -8.18
N ALA A 31 -0.11 -2.87 -7.16
CA ALA A 31 0.25 -3.37 -5.83
C ALA A 31 -0.88 -4.13 -5.12
N LEU A 32 -2.13 -3.76 -5.38
CA LEU A 32 -3.31 -4.44 -4.86
C LEU A 32 -3.53 -5.79 -5.58
N GLU A 33 -3.36 -5.83 -6.89
CA GLU A 33 -3.49 -7.04 -7.72
C GLU A 33 -2.36 -8.05 -7.44
N ASP A 34 -1.15 -7.56 -7.18
CA ASP A 34 0.01 -8.37 -6.80
C ASP A 34 -0.08 -8.93 -5.36
N GLY A 35 -1.03 -8.42 -4.56
CA GLY A 35 -1.18 -8.81 -3.16
C GLY A 35 -0.12 -8.21 -2.23
N ALA A 36 0.59 -7.16 -2.69
CA ALA A 36 1.53 -6.43 -1.86
C ALA A 36 0.83 -5.54 -0.81
N ILE A 37 -0.37 -5.05 -1.13
CA ILE A 37 -1.24 -4.33 -0.19
C ILE A 37 -2.60 -5.01 -0.08
N GLU A 38 -3.22 -4.91 1.09
CA GLU A 38 -4.56 -5.44 1.35
C GLU A 38 -5.54 -4.36 1.82
N PRO A 39 -6.82 -4.46 1.43
CA PRO A 39 -7.89 -3.58 1.89
C PRO A 39 -8.30 -3.90 3.33
N MET A 40 -8.65 -2.86 4.11
CA MET A 40 -9.26 -3.03 5.44
C MET A 40 -10.65 -3.67 5.37
N TYR A 41 -11.44 -3.33 4.34
CA TYR A 41 -12.76 -3.93 4.09
C TYR A 41 -12.75 -4.60 2.71
N PRO A 42 -12.30 -5.86 2.60
CA PRO A 42 -12.27 -6.59 1.32
C PRO A 42 -13.67 -6.85 0.77
N GLU A 43 -14.65 -7.11 1.64
CA GLU A 43 -16.04 -7.38 1.26
C GLU A 43 -16.78 -6.12 0.76
N GLN A 44 -16.26 -4.93 1.07
CA GLN A 44 -16.88 -3.64 0.74
C GLN A 44 -15.86 -2.72 0.03
N PRO A 45 -15.55 -2.96 -1.26
CA PRO A 45 -14.51 -2.23 -1.98
C PRO A 45 -14.77 -0.72 -2.09
N ASN A 46 -16.03 -0.30 -2.01
CA ASN A 46 -16.44 1.11 -2.08
C ASN A 46 -16.71 1.74 -0.70
N HIS A 47 -16.26 1.12 0.39
CA HIS A 47 -16.51 1.64 1.73
C HIS A 47 -15.88 3.04 1.91
N PRO A 48 -16.59 4.03 2.46
CA PRO A 48 -16.09 5.40 2.58
C PRO A 48 -14.87 5.54 3.49
N LYS A 49 -14.65 4.58 4.41
CA LYS A 49 -13.48 4.52 5.29
C LYS A 49 -12.46 3.48 4.84
N GLN A 50 -12.40 3.18 3.55
CA GLN A 50 -11.44 2.22 3.02
C GLN A 50 -10.01 2.68 3.29
N LYS A 51 -9.24 1.81 3.92
CA LYS A 51 -7.81 1.97 4.16
C LYS A 51 -7.08 0.72 3.68
N TYR A 52 -5.77 0.85 3.53
CA TYR A 52 -4.90 -0.18 3.00
C TYR A 52 -3.64 -0.27 3.84
N ARG A 53 -3.09 -1.47 3.92
CA ARG A 53 -1.82 -1.73 4.59
C ARG A 53 -0.97 -2.67 3.75
N LEU A 54 0.31 -2.79 4.08
CA LEU A 54 1.15 -3.83 3.50
C LEU A 54 0.74 -5.20 4.04
N THR A 55 0.71 -6.20 3.15
CA THR A 55 0.52 -7.59 3.54
C THR A 55 1.76 -8.11 4.27
N GLU A 56 1.62 -9.24 4.97
CA GLU A 56 2.76 -9.87 5.64
C GLU A 56 3.86 -10.24 4.65
N LEU A 57 3.50 -10.81 3.49
CA LEU A 57 4.42 -11.13 2.40
C LEU A 57 5.23 -9.92 1.94
N ALA A 58 4.57 -8.77 1.74
CA ALA A 58 5.27 -7.55 1.34
C ALA A 58 6.21 -7.04 2.44
N LYS A 59 5.82 -7.14 3.72
CA LYS A 59 6.68 -6.75 4.84
C LYS A 59 7.92 -7.65 4.95
N GLU A 60 7.77 -8.94 4.72
CA GLU A 60 8.88 -9.89 4.68
C GLU A 60 9.82 -9.60 3.51
N TRP A 61 9.27 -9.36 2.31
CA TRP A 61 10.05 -8.99 1.14
C TRP A 61 10.85 -7.69 1.37
N ILE A 62 10.21 -6.66 1.96
CA ILE A 62 10.91 -5.42 2.31
C ILE A 62 12.03 -5.68 3.31
N LYS A 63 11.81 -6.52 4.33
CA LYS A 63 12.82 -6.84 5.33
C LYS A 63 14.03 -7.53 4.70
N ASP A 64 13.79 -8.48 3.80
CA ASP A 64 14.81 -9.21 3.04
C ASP A 64 15.61 -8.27 2.11
N ASN A 65 14.92 -7.36 1.40
CA ASN A 65 15.54 -6.45 0.44
C ASN A 65 16.17 -5.21 1.09
N SER A 66 15.76 -4.83 2.31
CA SER A 66 16.36 -3.70 3.05
C SER A 66 17.72 -4.06 3.67
N ASP A 67 18.05 -5.35 3.77
CA ASP A 67 19.33 -5.84 4.30
C ASP A 67 20.49 -5.63 3.32
N HIS A 68 20.21 -5.49 2.02
CA HIS A 68 21.23 -5.31 0.96
C HIS A 68 21.69 -3.85 0.73
N SER A 69 21.27 -2.89 1.57
CA SER A 69 21.79 -1.50 1.52
C SER A 69 22.95 -1.25 2.50
N LYS A 70 23.61 -2.30 3.00
CA LYS A 70 24.85 -2.21 3.79
C LYS A 70 25.96 -3.12 3.25
N GLU A 71 26.31 -3.00 1.98
CA GLU A 71 27.63 -3.40 1.49
C GLU A 71 28.21 -2.33 0.56
#